data_AF-A0A821C675-F1
#
_entry.id   AF-A0A821C675-F1
#
_cell.length_a   1.000
_cell.length_b   1.000
_cell.length_c   1.000
_cell.angle_alpha   90.00
_cell.angle_beta   90.00
_cell.angle_gamma   90.00
#
_symmetry.space_group_name_H-M   'P 1'
#
loop_
_entity.id
_entity.type
_entity.pdbx_description
1 polymer ?
#
loop_
_entity_poly.entity_id
_entity_poly.type
_entity_poly.pdbx_seq_one_letter_code
_entity_poly.pdbx_strand_id
1 'polypeptide(L)'
;NLFNMKLFVDTDADTRLARRVLRDMKQFGRNLEHVLTGYTNYVKPSFEDFCLPTKKYADVIIPRGADNHVAVDLIVQHIRDFLKCKPRKSDSQPPAEHTARARPH
;
A
#
# COMPACT_ATOMS: atom_id res chain seq x y z
N ASN A 1 -4.03 14.94 -1.44
CA ASN A 1 -4.12 13.48 -1.64
C ASN A 1 -2.84 12.86 -1.09
N LEU A 2 -2.90 11.96 -0.10
CA LEU A 2 -1.71 11.45 0.63
C LEU A 2 -1.08 10.22 -0.05
N PHE A 3 -1.88 9.45 -0.79
CA PHE A 3 -1.44 8.24 -1.48
C PHE A 3 -1.24 8.53 -2.97
N ASN A 4 -0.05 8.20 -3.50
CA ASN A 4 0.24 8.30 -4.94
C ASN A 4 -0.36 7.13 -5.73
N MET A 5 -0.52 5.97 -5.10
CA MET A 5 -1.13 4.77 -5.67
C MET A 5 -1.83 3.98 -4.57
N LYS A 6 -3.05 3.48 -4.85
CA LYS A 6 -3.90 2.73 -3.93
C LYS A 6 -4.10 1.32 -4.48
N LEU A 7 -3.71 0.32 -3.70
CA LEU A 7 -3.81 -1.09 -4.08
C LEU A 7 -4.82 -1.80 -3.17
N PHE A 8 -5.65 -2.67 -3.74
CA PHE A 8 -6.54 -3.56 -2.97
C PHE A 8 -6.27 -5.02 -3.35
N VAL A 9 -5.91 -5.85 -2.37
CA VAL A 9 -5.68 -7.28 -2.59
C VAL A 9 -6.99 -8.04 -2.41
N ASP A 10 -7.46 -8.64 -3.49
CA ASP A 10 -8.75 -9.33 -3.55
C ASP A 10 -8.54 -10.85 -3.52
N THR A 11 -9.18 -11.50 -2.56
CA THR A 11 -9.13 -12.94 -2.37
C THR A 11 -10.40 -13.39 -1.69
N ASP A 12 -10.90 -14.56 -2.08
CA ASP A 12 -12.16 -15.10 -1.58
C ASP A 12 -12.16 -15.26 -0.06
N ALA A 13 -13.35 -15.12 0.54
CA ALA A 13 -13.52 -15.09 1.98
C ALA A 13 -13.15 -16.42 2.65
N ASP A 14 -13.44 -17.54 2.00
CA ASP A 14 -13.10 -18.90 2.40
C ASP A 14 -11.58 -19.14 2.38
N THR A 15 -10.90 -18.70 1.31
CA THR A 15 -9.45 -18.79 1.16
C THR A 15 -8.75 -17.96 2.25
N ARG A 16 -9.25 -16.74 2.51
CA ARG A 16 -8.75 -15.90 3.61
C ARG A 16 -8.99 -16.53 4.98
N LEU A 17 -10.16 -17.13 5.20
CA LEU A 17 -10.49 -17.82 6.44
C LEU A 17 -9.58 -19.04 6.66
N ALA A 18 -9.39 -19.88 5.64
CA ALA A 18 -8.50 -21.04 5.73
C ALA A 18 -7.07 -20.64 6.10
N ARG A 19 -6.53 -19.61 5.43
CA ARG A 19 -5.20 -19.04 5.76
C ARG A 19 -5.15 -18.50 7.19
N ARG A 20 -6.22 -17.82 7.63
CA ARG A 20 -6.31 -17.30 9.00
C ARG A 20 -6.33 -18.42 10.04
N VAL A 21 -7.11 -19.48 9.83
CA VAL A 21 -7.18 -20.63 10.75
C VAL A 21 -5.81 -21.26 10.92
N LEU A 22 -5.14 -21.59 9.81
CA LEU A 22 -3.80 -22.19 9.85
C LEU A 22 -2.78 -21.28 10.56
N ARG A 23 -2.81 -19.98 10.27
CA ARG A 23 -1.92 -19.00 10.90
C ARG A 23 -2.21 -18.89 12.40
N ASP A 24 -3.47 -18.70 12.79
CA ASP A 24 -3.85 -18.40 14.16
C ASP A 24 -3.66 -19.62 15.09
N MET A 25 -3.87 -20.83 14.60
CA MET A 25 -3.58 -22.06 15.33
C MET A 25 -2.06 -22.26 15.48
N LYS A 26 -1.30 -22.13 14.38
CA LYS A 26 0.15 -22.41 14.36
C LYS A 26 0.99 -21.37 15.11
N GLN A 27 0.66 -20.08 14.98
CA GLN A 27 1.47 -18.97 15.50
C GLN A 27 1.00 -18.46 16.85
N PHE A 28 -0.31 -18.52 17.13
CA PHE A 28 -0.90 -17.94 18.34
C PHE A 28 -1.52 -18.99 19.28
N GLY A 29 -1.40 -20.29 18.96
CA GLY A 29 -1.89 -21.38 19.79
C GLY A 29 -3.41 -21.37 20.05
N ARG A 30 -4.19 -20.73 19.17
CA ARG A 30 -5.64 -20.61 19.35
C ARG A 30 -6.35 -21.92 19.00
N ASN A 31 -7.44 -22.22 19.70
CA ASN A 31 -8.38 -23.28 19.32
C ASN A 31 -9.20 -22.85 18.08
N LEU A 32 -9.52 -23.82 17.21
CA LEU A 32 -10.36 -23.63 16.03
C LEU A 32 -11.68 -22.92 16.36
N GLU A 33 -12.38 -23.34 17.40
CA GLU A 33 -13.68 -22.76 17.79
C GLU A 33 -13.55 -21.27 18.07
N HIS A 34 -12.52 -20.87 18.81
CA HIS A 34 -12.28 -19.46 19.11
C HIS A 34 -11.96 -18.64 17.86
N VAL A 35 -11.20 -19.21 16.91
CA VAL A 35 -10.90 -18.55 15.63
C VAL A 35 -12.16 -18.37 14.78
N LEU A 36 -13.02 -19.39 14.69
CA LEU A 36 -14.25 -19.34 13.92
C LEU A 36 -15.27 -18.39 14.55
N THR A 37 -15.48 -18.45 15.86
CA THR A 37 -16.37 -17.53 16.59
C THR A 37 -15.91 -16.07 16.41
N GLY A 38 -14.61 -15.80 16.54
CA GLY A 38 -14.07 -14.46 16.31
C GLY A 38 -14.18 -13.99 14.85
N TYR A 39 -14.07 -14.91 13.89
CA TYR A 39 -14.27 -14.59 12.48
C TYR A 39 -15.72 -14.21 12.18
N THR A 40 -16.68 -15.04 12.60
CA THR A 40 -18.09 -14.86 12.31
C THR A 40 -18.69 -13.64 13.01
N ASN A 41 -18.34 -13.43 14.29
CA ASN A 41 -18.97 -12.37 15.09
C ASN A 41 -18.37 -10.98 14.86
N TYR A 42 -17.10 -10.91 14.44
CA TYR A 42 -16.39 -9.62 14.37
C TYR A 42 -15.77 -9.37 13.01
N VAL A 43 -14.92 -10.28 12.53
CA VAL A 43 -14.08 -9.98 11.37
C VAL A 43 -14.84 -9.99 10.05
N LYS A 44 -15.78 -10.91 9.86
CA LYS A 44 -16.60 -10.93 8.64
C LYS A 44 -17.50 -9.70 8.55
N PRO A 45 -18.32 -9.35 9.56
CA PRO A 45 -19.13 -8.13 9.54
C PRO A 45 -18.28 -6.87 9.34
N SER A 46 -17.17 -6.72 10.09
CA SER A 46 -16.30 -5.55 9.93
C SER A 46 -15.66 -5.47 8.54
N PHE A 47 -15.32 -6.60 7.93
CA PHE A 47 -14.81 -6.62 6.57
C PHE A 47 -15.88 -6.16 5.56
N GLU A 48 -17.11 -6.65 5.69
CA GLU A 48 -18.22 -6.32 4.79
C GLU A 48 -18.66 -4.85 4.95
N ASP A 49 -18.71 -4.35 6.18
CA ASP A 49 -19.17 -2.98 6.47
C ASP A 49 -18.11 -1.91 6.22
N PHE A 50 -16.83 -2.21 6.47
CA PHE A 50 -15.77 -1.19 6.47
C PHE A 50 -14.68 -1.44 5.44
N CYS A 51 -14.21 -2.67 5.25
CA CYS A 51 -13.10 -2.93 4.33
C CYS A 51 -13.55 -3.03 2.87
N LEU A 52 -14.60 -3.80 2.60
CA LEU A 52 -15.08 -4.07 1.26
C LEU A 52 -15.53 -2.79 0.52
N PRO A 53 -16.22 -1.82 1.14
CA PRO A 53 -16.60 -0.58 0.47
C PRO A 53 -15.40 0.27 0.05
N THR A 54 -14.22 0.06 0.64
CA THR A 54 -13.00 0.79 0.26
C THR A 54 -12.39 0.29 -1.04
N LYS A 55 -12.76 -0.91 -1.52
CA LYS A 55 -12.28 -1.50 -2.77
C LYS A 55 -12.51 -0.58 -3.97
N LYS A 56 -13.61 0.19 -3.98
CA LYS A 56 -13.94 1.14 -5.06
C LYS A 56 -12.96 2.31 -5.16
N TYR A 57 -12.18 2.57 -4.12
CA TYR A 57 -11.17 3.62 -4.12
C TYR A 57 -9.80 3.11 -4.57
N ALA A 58 -9.65 1.83 -4.93
CA ALA A 58 -8.36 1.29 -5.38
C ALA A 58 -8.07 1.70 -6.83
N ASP A 59 -6.82 2.06 -7.11
CA ASP A 59 -6.35 2.29 -8.49
C ASP A 59 -6.06 0.94 -9.18
N VAL A 60 -5.61 -0.06 -8.42
CA VAL A 60 -5.35 -1.43 -8.91
C VAL A 60 -5.87 -2.46 -7.91
N ILE A 61 -6.53 -3.49 -8.44
CA ILE A 61 -6.98 -4.66 -7.67
C ILE A 61 -6.10 -5.86 -8.02
N ILE A 62 -5.53 -6.50 -7.01
CA ILE A 62 -4.61 -7.64 -7.17
C ILE A 62 -5.34 -8.92 -6.76
N PRO A 63 -5.70 -9.81 -7.70
CA PRO A 63 -6.29 -11.10 -7.36
C PRO A 63 -5.22 -12.06 -6.82
N ARG A 64 -5.63 -13.00 -5.97
CA ARG A 64 -4.80 -14.10 -5.39
C ARG A 64 -3.62 -13.63 -4.51
N GLY A 65 -3.46 -12.34 -4.29
CA GLY A 65 -2.45 -11.78 -3.39
C GLY A 65 -1.03 -12.23 -3.75
N ALA A 66 -0.32 -12.81 -2.77
CA ALA A 66 1.09 -13.17 -2.89
C ALA A 66 1.39 -14.25 -3.96
N ASP A 67 0.39 -15.05 -4.34
CA ASP A 67 0.56 -16.10 -5.36
C ASP A 67 0.58 -15.50 -6.79
N ASN A 68 0.21 -14.23 -6.93
CA ASN A 68 0.25 -13.51 -8.19
C ASN A 68 1.61 -12.84 -8.40
N HIS A 69 2.64 -13.65 -8.67
CA HIS A 69 4.01 -13.18 -8.88
C HIS A 69 4.09 -12.11 -9.99
N VAL A 70 3.29 -12.24 -11.04
CA VAL A 70 3.22 -11.25 -12.13
C VAL A 70 2.81 -9.86 -11.60
N ALA A 71 1.77 -9.79 -10.76
CA ALA A 71 1.34 -8.51 -10.18
C ALA A 71 2.38 -7.94 -9.21
N VAL A 72 3.02 -8.79 -8.41
CA VAL A 72 4.09 -8.39 -7.50
C VAL A 72 5.28 -7.82 -8.27
N ASP A 73 5.70 -8.50 -9.34
CA ASP A 73 6.83 -8.08 -10.17
C ASP A 73 6.55 -6.73 -10.86
N LEU A 74 5.33 -6.51 -11.34
CA LEU A 74 4.92 -5.22 -11.91
C LEU A 74 5.02 -4.09 -10.89
N ILE A 75 4.56 -4.30 -9.66
CA ILE A 75 4.66 -3.29 -8.59
C ILE A 75 6.13 -3.02 -8.23
N VAL A 76 6.92 -4.09 -8.12
CA VAL A 76 8.34 -3.99 -7.80
C VAL A 76 9.10 -3.25 -8.91
N GLN A 77 8.81 -3.54 -10.19
CA GLN A 77 9.36 -2.80 -11.33
C GLN A 77 8.95 -1.32 -11.27
N HIS A 78 7.68 -1.03 -11.03
CA HIS A 78 7.19 0.35 -10.91
C HIS A 78 7.92 1.13 -9.81
N ILE A 79 8.14 0.53 -8.65
CA ILE A 79 8.92 1.14 -7.56
C ILE A 79 10.37 1.37 -7.98
N ARG A 80 11.02 0.38 -8.63
CA ARG A 80 12.40 0.53 -9.11
C ARG A 80 12.53 1.66 -10.11
N ASP A 81 11.58 1.80 -11.03
CA ASP A 81 11.60 2.88 -12.03
C ASP A 81 11.37 4.23 -11.38
N PHE A 82 10.49 4.32 -10.39
CA PHE A 82 10.29 5.53 -9.58
C PHE A 82 11.57 5.94 -8.83
N LEU A 83 12.34 4.97 -8.29
CA LEU A 83 13.60 5.23 -7.60
C LEU A 83 14.74 5.62 -8.56
N LYS A 84 14.77 5.03 -9.77
CA LYS A 84 15.76 5.37 -10.81
C LYS A 84 15.52 6.77 -11.39
N CYS A 85 14.27 7.23 -11.41
CA CYS A 85 13.89 8.56 -11.89
C CYS A 85 13.81 9.60 -10.73
N LYS A 86 14.96 10.02 -10.21
CA LYS A 86 15.15 11.36 -9.59
C LYS A 86 16.56 11.88 -9.96
N PRO A 87 16.78 13.19 -10.20
CA PRO A 87 16.08 14.34 -9.61
C PRO A 87 15.77 15.54 -10.56
N ARG A 88 14.85 16.43 -10.16
CA ARG A 88 15.01 17.88 -10.37
C ARG A 88 14.64 18.63 -9.09
N LYS A 89 15.65 19.15 -8.40
CA LYS A 89 15.51 20.35 -7.59
C LYS A 89 15.62 21.53 -8.57
N SER A 90 14.55 22.30 -8.71
CA SER A 90 14.50 23.64 -9.30
C SER A 90 13.31 24.30 -8.59
N ASP A 91 13.40 25.42 -7.85
CA ASP A 91 14.32 26.54 -7.94
C ASP A 91 14.62 27.12 -6.55
N SER A 92 15.89 27.27 -6.24
CA SER A 92 16.33 28.23 -5.23
C SER A 92 17.70 28.75 -5.65
N GLN A 93 17.71 29.69 -6.57
CA GLN A 93 18.85 30.56 -6.82
C GLN A 93 18.41 31.97 -6.43
N PRO A 94 18.95 32.56 -5.35
CA PRO A 94 18.73 33.99 -5.11
C PRO A 94 19.46 34.77 -6.22
N PRO A 95 18.87 35.86 -6.74
CA PRO A 95 19.57 36.69 -7.71
C PRO A 95 20.80 37.31 -7.06
N ALA A 96 21.95 37.18 -7.74
CA ALA A 96 23.23 37.71 -7.30
C ALA A 96 23.18 39.25 -7.14
N GLU A 97 23.65 39.73 -6.00
CA GLU A 97 23.93 41.14 -5.75
C GLU A 97 24.86 41.70 -6.84
N HIS A 98 24.35 42.64 -7.63
CA HIS A 98 25.18 43.48 -8.48
C HIS A 98 25.95 44.44 -7.58
N THR A 99 27.21 44.12 -7.29
CA THR A 99 28.15 45.03 -6.64
C THR A 99 28.37 46.24 -7.57
N ALA A 100 27.67 47.34 -7.31
CA ALA A 100 27.91 48.62 -7.97
C ALA A 100 29.28 49.17 -7.51
N ARG A 101 30.33 48.85 -8.26
CA ARG A 101 31.59 49.59 -8.22
C ARG A 101 31.46 50.80 -9.12
N ALA A 102 31.25 51.98 -8.53
CA ALA A 102 31.50 53.26 -9.18
C ALA A 102 31.93 54.33 -8.16
N ARG A 103 33.24 54.58 -8.10
CA ARG A 103 33.90 55.86 -7.83
C ARG A 103 35.18 55.85 -8.70
N PRO A 104 35.80 56.98 -9.09
CA PRO A 104 35.55 58.38 -8.69
C PRO A 104 35.47 59.38 -9.88
N HIS A 105 35.01 60.61 -9.61
CA HIS A 105 35.72 61.88 -9.84
C HIS A 105 34.96 63.01 -9.15
#